data_AF-A0A849D7Q8-F1
#
_entry.id   AF-A0A849D7Q8-F1
#
_cell.length_a   1.000
_cell.length_b   1.000
_cell.length_c   1.000
_cell.angle_alpha   90.00
_cell.angle_beta   90.00
_cell.angle_gamma   90.00
#
_symmetry.space_group_name_H-M   'P 1'
#
loop_
_entity.id
_entity.type
_entity.pdbx_description
1 polymer ?
#
loop_
_entity_poly.entity_id
_entity_poly.type
_entity_poly.pdbx_seq_one_letter_code
_entity_poly.pdbx_strand_id
1 'polypeptide(L)'
;VFFFPPEQIRKLFLKKKEPYTAQETRVPGYKNILIAGLGIYFLVQLVLPLRHYFITGDVLWTEEGHRMSWRMMLRTRAGIIQFTIVNKETGESSTIPPGLFLSRRQQEKVACYPDYIWQFAQFLKKKYAKKGQNIAVYAKARVSINGRPLQPFIDSSIDLAAEEWDHLKHHNWILPSPLALEKNHSGSRP
;
A
#
# COMPACT_ATOMS: atom_id res chain seq x y z
N VAL A 1 18.06 12.01 34.89
CA VAL A 1 16.59 11.82 34.87
C VAL A 1 16.06 12.29 36.21
N PHE A 2 15.23 13.33 36.25
CA PHE A 2 14.70 13.87 37.52
C PHE A 2 13.47 13.05 37.96
N PHE A 3 13.58 12.36 39.09
CA PHE A 3 12.44 11.72 39.77
C PHE A 3 11.98 12.63 40.90
N PHE A 4 10.94 13.43 40.64
CA PHE A 4 10.28 14.18 41.70
C PHE A 4 9.17 13.33 42.33
N PRO A 5 9.02 13.34 43.66
CA PRO A 5 7.87 12.74 44.33
C PRO A 5 6.56 13.28 43.72
N PRO A 6 5.56 12.43 43.46
CA PRO A 6 4.31 12.83 42.80
C PRO A 6 3.56 13.92 43.57
N GLU A 7 3.74 13.99 44.89
CA GLU A 7 3.18 15.03 45.73
C GLU A 7 3.76 16.42 45.48
N GLN A 8 5.05 16.53 45.13
CA GLN A 8 5.67 17.81 44.82
C GLN A 8 5.11 18.38 43.53
N ILE A 9 4.98 17.55 42.48
CA ILE A 9 4.37 17.93 41.20
C ILE A 9 2.90 18.34 41.42
N ARG A 10 2.15 17.59 42.23
CA ARG A 10 0.76 17.89 42.54
C ARG A 10 0.61 19.23 43.27
N LYS A 11 1.43 19.50 44.28
CA LYS A 11 1.40 20.78 45.03
C LYS A 11 1.79 21.97 44.14
N LEU A 12 2.64 21.76 43.14
CA LEU A 12 3.03 22.83 42.23
C LEU A 12 1.96 23.10 41.15
N PHE A 13 1.44 22.04 40.50
CA PHE A 13 0.64 22.16 39.28
C PHE A 13 -0.83 21.70 39.40
N LEU A 14 -1.17 20.82 40.34
CA LEU A 14 -2.49 20.18 40.46
C LEU A 14 -3.10 20.38 41.85
N LYS A 15 -3.03 21.62 42.36
CA LYS A 15 -3.41 22.00 43.73
C LYS A 15 -4.84 21.62 44.14
N LYS A 16 -5.76 21.53 43.18
CA LYS A 16 -7.18 21.18 43.38
C LYS A 16 -7.47 19.68 43.31
N LYS A 17 -6.48 18.83 42.99
CA LYS A 17 -6.67 17.37 43.00
C LYS A 17 -6.36 16.82 44.39
N GLU A 18 -7.25 15.99 44.90
CA GLU A 18 -7.05 15.24 46.14
C GLU A 18 -5.84 14.29 46.02
N PRO A 19 -5.13 13.99 47.13
CA PRO A 19 -4.07 13.00 47.14
C PRO A 19 -4.61 11.66 46.67
N TYR A 20 -3.84 10.94 45.87
CA TYR A 20 -4.14 9.54 45.61
C TYR A 20 -3.82 8.74 46.87
N THR A 21 -4.78 8.64 47.77
CA THR A 21 -4.78 7.68 48.87
C THR A 21 -5.23 6.34 48.28
N ALA A 22 -4.53 5.24 48.54
CA ALA A 22 -4.87 3.92 48.02
C ALA A 22 -6.29 3.51 48.47
N GLN A 23 -7.30 3.89 47.69
CA GLN A 23 -8.71 3.60 47.95
C GLN A 23 -9.38 3.06 46.68
N GLU A 24 -9.99 1.90 46.88
CA GLU A 24 -10.95 1.14 46.08
C GLU A 24 -11.04 1.42 44.58
N THR A 25 -10.66 0.42 43.78
CA THR A 25 -10.85 0.40 42.34
C THR A 25 -12.34 0.39 41.99
N ARG A 26 -12.91 1.56 41.70
CA ARG A 26 -14.26 1.68 41.14
C ARG A 26 -14.25 1.21 39.68
N VAL A 27 -14.78 0.02 39.44
CA VAL A 27 -14.91 -0.53 38.09
C VAL A 27 -16.08 0.14 37.37
N PRO A 28 -15.87 0.75 36.19
CA PRO A 28 -16.97 1.36 35.44
C PRO A 28 -17.94 0.29 34.92
N GLY A 29 -19.25 0.57 34.96
CA GLY A 29 -20.28 -0.37 34.49
C GLY A 29 -20.19 -0.73 33.00
N TYR A 30 -19.51 0.09 32.19
CA TYR A 30 -19.24 -0.17 30.77
C TYR A 30 -17.93 -0.95 30.51
N LYS A 31 -17.29 -1.50 31.56
CA LYS A 31 -16.03 -2.27 31.45
C LYS A 31 -16.09 -3.31 30.34
N ASN A 32 -17.16 -4.09 30.24
CA ASN A 32 -17.26 -5.17 29.26
C ASN A 32 -17.31 -4.65 27.82
N ILE A 33 -18.02 -3.52 27.59
CA ILE A 33 -18.06 -2.86 26.28
C ILE A 33 -16.68 -2.32 25.91
N LEU A 34 -15.99 -1.70 26.87
CA LEU A 34 -14.64 -1.19 26.67
C LEU A 34 -13.65 -2.31 26.36
N ILE A 35 -13.72 -3.43 27.10
CA ILE A 35 -12.89 -4.61 26.84
C ILE A 35 -13.19 -5.20 25.46
N ALA A 36 -14.46 -5.33 25.07
CA ALA A 36 -14.84 -5.82 23.76
C ALA A 36 -14.32 -4.90 22.64
N GLY A 37 -14.48 -3.59 22.78
CA GLY A 37 -13.98 -2.59 21.83
C GLY A 37 -12.45 -2.65 21.69
N LEU A 38 -11.72 -2.73 22.81
CA LEU A 38 -10.28 -2.92 22.80
C LEU A 38 -9.87 -4.25 22.18
N GLY A 39 -10.61 -5.33 22.46
CA GLY A 39 -10.37 -6.65 21.87
C GLY A 39 -10.46 -6.61 20.35
N ILE A 40 -11.51 -5.99 19.80
CA ILE A 40 -11.66 -5.79 18.35
C ILE A 40 -10.53 -4.92 17.81
N TYR A 41 -10.18 -3.83 18.50
CA TYR A 41 -9.08 -2.96 18.09
C TYR A 41 -7.75 -3.72 17.98
N PHE A 42 -7.39 -4.49 19.00
CA PHE A 42 -6.15 -5.28 18.98
C PHE A 42 -6.20 -6.40 17.93
N LEU A 43 -7.35 -7.03 17.72
CA LEU A 43 -7.53 -8.00 16.64
C LEU A 43 -7.22 -7.36 15.28
N VAL A 44 -7.77 -6.17 15.00
CA VAL A 44 -7.51 -5.43 13.76
C VAL A 44 -6.01 -5.07 13.63
N GLN A 45 -5.38 -4.63 14.72
CA GLN A 45 -3.95 -4.31 14.76
C GLN A 45 -3.04 -5.53 14.51
N LEU A 46 -3.52 -6.75 14.76
CA LEU A 46 -2.77 -7.99 14.47
C LEU A 46 -3.08 -8.52 13.06
N VAL A 47 -4.34 -8.50 12.64
CA VAL A 47 -4.76 -9.03 11.34
C VAL A 47 -4.20 -8.18 10.19
N LEU A 48 -4.24 -6.85 10.30
CA LEU A 48 -3.79 -5.97 9.21
C LEU A 48 -2.31 -6.18 8.83
N PRO A 49 -1.36 -6.29 9.77
CA PRO A 49 0.04 -6.57 9.45
C PRO A 49 0.28 -8.00 8.97
N LEU A 50 -0.45 -8.98 9.50
CA LEU A 50 -0.30 -10.40 9.15
C LEU A 50 -1.01 -10.78 7.85
N ARG A 51 -1.89 -9.93 7.31
CA ARG A 51 -2.71 -10.26 6.14
C ARG A 51 -1.92 -10.70 4.91
N HIS A 52 -0.68 -10.22 4.76
CA HIS A 52 0.18 -10.54 3.64
C HIS A 52 0.53 -12.03 3.54
N TYR A 53 0.40 -12.82 4.62
CA TYR A 53 0.57 -14.28 4.57
C TYR A 53 -0.56 -15.00 3.82
N PHE A 54 -1.73 -14.35 3.67
CA PHE A 54 -2.87 -14.90 2.94
C PHE A 54 -2.93 -14.44 1.47
N ILE A 55 -2.08 -13.49 1.08
CA ILE A 55 -1.99 -13.00 -0.29
C ILE A 55 -0.80 -13.70 -0.97
N THR A 56 -1.02 -14.24 -2.16
CA THR A 56 0.02 -14.92 -2.92
C THR A 56 1.03 -13.93 -3.49
N GLY A 57 2.31 -14.28 -3.46
CA GLY A 57 3.39 -13.51 -4.09
C GLY A 57 4.37 -12.89 -3.11
N ASP A 58 5.49 -12.39 -3.63
CA ASP A 58 6.47 -11.66 -2.82
C ASP A 58 5.96 -10.23 -2.59
N VAL A 59 5.68 -9.89 -1.33
CA VAL A 59 5.19 -8.58 -0.88
C VAL A 59 6.11 -7.43 -1.33
N LEU A 60 7.43 -7.67 -1.39
CA LEU A 60 8.37 -6.66 -1.88
C LEU A 60 8.14 -6.36 -3.35
N TRP A 61 7.66 -7.32 -4.13
CA TRP A 61 7.40 -7.20 -5.55
C TRP A 61 5.98 -6.70 -5.82
N THR A 62 4.96 -7.42 -5.34
CA THR A 62 3.55 -7.14 -5.63
C THR A 62 3.00 -5.92 -4.90
N GLU A 63 3.64 -5.47 -3.80
CA GLU A 63 3.12 -4.41 -2.89
C GLU A 63 1.80 -4.73 -2.19
N GLU A 64 1.17 -5.85 -2.51
CA GLU A 64 -0.09 -6.26 -1.91
C GLU A 64 0.16 -6.69 -0.46
N GLY A 65 -0.71 -6.22 0.45
CA GLY A 65 -0.52 -6.45 1.88
C GLY A 65 0.66 -5.68 2.49
N HIS A 66 1.45 -4.92 1.72
CA HIS A 66 2.61 -4.19 2.23
C HIS A 66 2.20 -2.97 3.08
N ARG A 67 1.15 -2.24 2.69
CA ARG A 67 0.64 -1.09 3.47
C ARG A 67 0.09 -1.57 4.81
N MET A 68 0.50 -0.92 5.90
CA MET A 68 0.15 -1.31 7.29
C MET A 68 0.75 -2.67 7.72
N SER A 69 1.78 -3.15 7.02
CA SER A 69 2.60 -4.29 7.44
C SER A 69 3.68 -3.85 8.43
N TRP A 70 4.09 -4.74 9.34
CA TRP A 70 5.23 -4.51 10.21
C TRP A 70 6.57 -4.39 9.44
N ARG A 71 6.66 -4.90 8.20
CA ARG A 71 7.90 -4.92 7.41
C ARG A 71 8.06 -3.71 6.47
N MET A 72 7.39 -2.60 6.78
CA MET A 72 7.11 -1.53 5.80
C MET A 72 8.33 -0.70 5.33
N MET A 73 9.49 -0.74 6.00
CA MET A 73 10.51 0.30 5.85
C MET A 73 11.84 -0.08 5.14
N LEU A 74 11.96 -1.22 4.45
CA LEU A 74 13.26 -1.67 3.92
C LEU A 74 13.28 -1.90 2.40
N ARG A 75 12.93 -0.90 1.58
CA ARG A 75 13.18 -0.98 0.12
C ARG A 75 13.28 0.36 -0.60
N THR A 76 14.04 0.34 -1.69
CA THR A 76 14.05 1.35 -2.74
C THR A 76 13.43 0.74 -4.00
N ARG A 77 12.49 1.45 -4.63
CA ARG A 77 11.90 1.07 -5.92
C ARG A 77 12.13 2.16 -6.94
N ALA A 78 12.52 1.76 -8.14
CA ALA A 78 12.61 2.62 -9.31
C ALA A 78 11.94 1.89 -10.48
N GLY A 79 11.34 2.63 -11.40
CA GLY A 79 10.58 2.02 -12.47
C GLY A 79 10.41 2.94 -13.66
N ILE A 80 10.08 2.32 -14.78
CA ILE A 80 9.70 3.00 -16.02
C ILE A 80 8.35 2.45 -16.47
N ILE A 81 7.51 3.34 -17.00
CA ILE A 81 6.17 2.97 -17.44
C ILE A 81 5.76 3.76 -18.67
N GLN A 82 5.05 3.07 -19.57
CA GLN A 82 4.41 3.65 -20.74
C GLN A 82 2.95 3.19 -20.76
N PHE A 83 2.04 4.12 -21.01
CA PHE A 83 0.61 3.82 -21.16
C PHE A 83 0.22 3.90 -22.63
N THR A 84 -0.59 2.95 -23.06
CA THR A 84 -1.20 2.91 -24.39
C THR A 84 -2.71 2.91 -24.21
N ILE A 85 -3.36 3.84 -24.88
CA ILE A 85 -4.82 3.95 -24.90
C ILE A 85 -5.32 3.45 -26.24
N VAL A 86 -6.35 2.62 -26.23
CA VAL A 86 -7.03 2.16 -27.44
C VAL A 86 -8.48 2.58 -27.38
N ASN A 87 -8.97 3.30 -28.39
CA ASN A 87 -10.38 3.60 -28.50
C ASN A 87 -11.14 2.32 -28.91
N LYS A 88 -12.15 1.93 -28.11
CA LYS A 88 -12.92 0.70 -28.33
C LYS A 88 -13.86 0.79 -29.54
N GLU A 89 -14.21 2.00 -29.97
CA GLU A 89 -15.11 2.24 -31.10
C GLU A 89 -14.35 2.32 -32.42
N THR A 90 -13.23 3.04 -32.46
CA THR A 90 -12.45 3.26 -33.69
C THR A 90 -11.27 2.29 -33.87
N GLY A 91 -10.84 1.62 -32.80
CA GLY A 91 -9.64 0.78 -32.80
C GLY A 91 -8.33 1.56 -32.79
N GLU A 92 -8.36 2.89 -32.78
CA GLU A 92 -7.17 3.73 -32.80
C GLU A 92 -6.38 3.60 -31.49
N SER A 93 -5.08 3.32 -31.60
CA SER A 93 -4.16 3.24 -30.48
C SER A 93 -3.25 4.46 -30.40
N SER A 94 -3.08 5.02 -29.20
CA SER A 94 -2.15 6.13 -28.95
C SER A 94 -1.34 5.88 -27.68
N THR A 95 -0.05 6.23 -27.71
CA THR A 95 0.80 6.21 -26.52
C THR A 95 0.68 7.54 -25.79
N ILE A 96 0.51 7.49 -24.47
CA ILE A 96 0.37 8.68 -23.64
C ILE A 96 1.53 8.76 -22.64
N PRO A 97 2.35 9.83 -22.72
CA PRO A 97 3.34 10.09 -21.69
C PRO A 97 2.64 10.56 -20.40
N PRO A 98 2.89 9.89 -19.24
CA PRO A 98 2.28 10.28 -17.96
C PRO A 98 2.55 11.73 -17.55
N GLY A 99 3.67 12.31 -18.01
CA GLY A 99 4.06 13.69 -17.71
C GLY A 99 3.12 14.77 -18.23
N LEU A 100 2.18 14.44 -19.12
CA LEU A 100 1.11 15.36 -19.52
C LEU A 100 0.06 15.58 -18.41
N PHE A 101 -0.01 14.67 -17.43
CA PHE A 101 -1.04 14.68 -16.39
C PHE A 101 -0.47 14.66 -14.97
N LEU A 102 0.75 14.17 -14.81
CA LEU A 102 1.35 13.90 -13.51
C LEU A 102 2.62 14.71 -13.29
N SER A 103 2.80 15.21 -12.07
CA SER A 103 4.08 15.74 -11.62
C SER A 103 5.17 14.67 -11.61
N ARG A 104 6.44 15.06 -11.66
CA ARG A 104 7.58 14.12 -11.63
C ARG A 104 7.50 13.11 -10.49
N ARG A 105 7.17 13.55 -9.27
CA ARG A 105 7.02 12.68 -8.09
C ARG A 105 5.88 11.67 -8.26
N GLN A 106 4.77 12.08 -8.87
CA GLN A 106 3.65 11.17 -9.14
C GLN A 106 4.01 10.15 -10.23
N GLN A 107 4.76 10.55 -11.25
CA GLN A 107 5.24 9.64 -12.30
C GLN A 107 6.13 8.54 -11.71
N GLU A 108 7.04 8.89 -10.80
CA GLU A 108 7.89 7.92 -10.10
C GLU A 108 7.06 6.91 -9.29
N LYS A 109 5.95 7.35 -8.66
CA LYS A 109 5.03 6.45 -7.96
C LYS A 109 4.23 5.57 -8.94
N VAL A 110 3.65 6.15 -9.97
CA VAL A 110 2.91 5.37 -10.98
C VAL A 110 3.82 4.35 -11.66
N ALA A 111 5.10 4.64 -11.88
CA ALA A 111 6.00 3.67 -12.50
C ALA A 111 6.34 2.46 -11.63
N CYS A 112 6.14 2.52 -10.32
CA CYS A 112 6.67 1.53 -9.38
C CYS A 112 5.60 0.73 -8.63
N TYR A 113 4.38 1.23 -8.51
CA TYR A 113 3.37 0.71 -7.59
C TYR A 113 2.08 0.36 -8.33
N PRO A 114 1.51 -0.84 -8.14
CA PRO A 114 0.41 -1.35 -8.96
C PRO A 114 -0.90 -0.58 -8.72
N ASP A 115 -1.16 -0.18 -7.47
CA ASP A 115 -2.31 0.66 -7.09
C ASP A 115 -2.29 2.01 -7.83
N TYR A 116 -1.12 2.65 -7.92
CA TYR A 116 -0.97 3.91 -8.65
C TYR A 116 -1.11 3.73 -10.16
N ILE A 117 -0.63 2.61 -10.73
CA ILE A 117 -0.83 2.26 -12.14
C ILE A 117 -2.32 2.15 -12.45
N TRP A 118 -3.03 1.36 -11.65
CA TRP A 118 -4.47 1.17 -11.79
C TRP A 118 -5.24 2.49 -11.61
N GLN A 119 -4.93 3.27 -10.58
CA GLN A 119 -5.56 4.58 -10.35
C GLN A 119 -5.38 5.52 -11.55
N PHE A 120 -4.20 5.52 -12.17
CA PHE A 120 -3.96 6.33 -13.35
C PHE A 120 -4.74 5.83 -14.58
N ALA A 121 -4.87 4.52 -14.77
CA ALA A 121 -5.71 3.95 -15.82
C ALA A 121 -7.19 4.34 -15.63
N GLN A 122 -7.71 4.29 -14.40
CA GLN A 122 -9.06 4.75 -14.08
C GLN A 122 -9.25 6.25 -14.28
N PHE A 123 -8.23 7.06 -13.98
CA PHE A 123 -8.23 8.50 -14.28
C PHE A 123 -8.36 8.76 -15.78
N LEU A 124 -7.58 8.05 -16.61
CA LEU A 124 -7.65 8.16 -18.07
C LEU A 124 -9.03 7.75 -18.57
N LYS A 125 -9.56 6.61 -18.13
CA LYS A 125 -10.92 6.14 -18.46
C LYS A 125 -11.96 7.22 -18.21
N LYS A 126 -11.97 7.80 -17.01
CA LYS A 126 -12.91 8.88 -16.64
C LYS A 126 -12.71 10.14 -17.48
N LYS A 127 -11.47 10.50 -17.80
CA LYS A 127 -11.16 11.70 -18.58
C LYS A 127 -11.62 11.59 -20.03
N TYR A 128 -11.44 10.44 -20.66
CA TYR A 128 -11.85 10.19 -22.04
C TYR A 128 -13.36 9.93 -22.15
N ALA A 129 -13.97 9.29 -21.16
CA ALA A 129 -15.43 9.15 -21.08
C ALA A 129 -16.14 10.51 -21.08
N LYS A 130 -15.58 11.53 -20.41
CA LYS A 130 -16.11 12.92 -20.46
C LYS A 130 -16.04 13.55 -21.86
N LYS A 131 -15.21 13.03 -22.75
CA LYS A 131 -15.12 13.45 -24.16
C LYS A 131 -15.96 12.56 -25.08
N GLY A 132 -16.77 11.67 -24.53
CA GLY A 132 -17.57 10.70 -25.29
C GLY A 132 -16.76 9.54 -25.88
N GLN A 133 -15.54 9.28 -25.39
CA GLN A 133 -14.70 8.19 -25.90
C GLN A 133 -14.62 7.06 -24.89
N ASN A 134 -14.98 5.85 -25.32
CA ASN A 134 -14.77 4.63 -24.54
C ASN A 134 -13.40 4.02 -24.87
N ILE A 135 -12.54 3.87 -23.86
CA ILE A 135 -11.15 3.49 -24.05
C ILE A 135 -10.76 2.24 -23.25
N ALA A 136 -9.81 1.47 -23.79
CA ALA A 136 -9.01 0.50 -23.07
C ALA A 136 -7.65 1.14 -22.71
N VAL A 137 -7.09 0.79 -21.56
CA VAL A 137 -5.79 1.29 -21.11
C VAL A 137 -4.86 0.13 -20.78
N TYR A 138 -3.78 0.05 -21.54
CA TYR A 138 -2.70 -0.92 -21.35
C TYR A 138 -1.48 -0.23 -20.77
N ALA A 139 -0.74 -0.91 -19.91
CA ALA A 139 0.49 -0.39 -19.33
C ALA A 139 1.65 -1.35 -19.52
N LYS A 140 2.78 -0.83 -19.99
CA LYS A 140 4.05 -1.55 -20.02
C LYS A 140 4.95 -0.96 -18.95
N ALA A 141 5.05 -1.66 -17.82
CA ALA A 141 5.84 -1.24 -16.68
C ALA A 141 7.01 -2.19 -16.41
N ARG A 142 8.17 -1.63 -16.05
CA ARG A 142 9.31 -2.38 -15.55
C ARG A 142 9.78 -1.77 -14.23
N VAL A 143 10.09 -2.60 -13.26
CA VAL A 143 10.47 -2.18 -11.90
C VAL A 143 11.79 -2.80 -11.48
N SER A 144 12.60 -2.01 -10.80
CA SER A 144 13.83 -2.35 -10.10
C SER A 144 13.59 -2.20 -8.60
N ILE A 145 14.02 -3.19 -7.84
CA ILE A 145 13.91 -3.21 -6.38
C ILE A 145 15.32 -3.33 -5.80
N ASN A 146 15.67 -2.44 -4.88
CA ASN A 146 16.95 -2.42 -4.17
C ASN A 146 18.17 -2.48 -5.12
N GLY A 147 18.13 -1.74 -6.23
CA GLY A 147 19.23 -1.64 -7.20
C GLY A 147 19.36 -2.83 -8.17
N ARG A 148 18.43 -3.78 -8.15
CA ARG A 148 18.40 -4.92 -9.09
C ARG A 148 18.04 -4.49 -10.52
N PRO A 149 18.31 -5.30 -11.56
CA PRO A 149 17.89 -5.00 -12.92
C PRO A 149 16.37 -4.79 -13.08
N LEU A 150 15.98 -3.96 -14.05
CA LEU A 150 14.57 -3.70 -14.37
C LEU A 150 13.88 -4.94 -14.94
N GLN A 151 12.84 -5.41 -14.26
CA GLN A 151 12.07 -6.59 -14.65
C GLN A 151 10.62 -6.20 -15.02
N PRO A 152 9.99 -6.87 -16.01
CA PRO A 152 8.58 -6.63 -16.34
C PRO A 152 7.69 -6.77 -15.11
N PHE A 153 6.88 -5.76 -14.83
CA PHE A 153 6.09 -5.69 -13.59
C PHE A 153 4.60 -6.00 -13.80
N ILE A 154 4.02 -5.46 -14.88
CA ILE A 154 2.60 -5.57 -15.22
C ILE A 154 2.45 -6.27 -16.57
N ASP A 155 1.41 -7.08 -16.71
CA ASP A 155 1.00 -7.66 -17.99
C ASP A 155 0.47 -6.57 -18.94
N SER A 156 1.19 -6.33 -20.03
CA SER A 156 0.82 -5.31 -21.02
C SER A 156 -0.36 -5.70 -21.91
N SER A 157 -0.86 -6.94 -21.82
CA SER A 157 -2.00 -7.42 -22.61
C SER A 157 -3.36 -7.17 -21.95
N ILE A 158 -3.37 -6.73 -20.67
CA ILE A 158 -4.60 -6.58 -19.88
C ILE A 158 -5.09 -5.12 -19.89
N ASP A 159 -6.40 -4.95 -20.11
CA ASP A 159 -7.08 -3.64 -20.02
C ASP A 159 -7.29 -3.24 -18.56
N LEU A 160 -6.35 -2.47 -18.01
CA LEU A 160 -6.39 -1.99 -16.63
C LEU A 160 -7.56 -1.04 -16.35
N ALA A 161 -8.17 -0.46 -17.39
CA ALA A 161 -9.38 0.37 -17.22
C ALA A 161 -10.63 -0.49 -16.98
N ALA A 162 -10.63 -1.76 -17.39
CA ALA A 162 -11.71 -2.72 -17.13
C ALA A 162 -11.55 -3.44 -15.78
N GLU A 163 -10.33 -3.55 -15.27
CA GLU A 163 -10.04 -4.24 -14.00
C GLU A 163 -10.57 -3.51 -12.76
N GLU A 164 -11.03 -4.29 -11.79
CA GLU A 164 -11.40 -3.83 -10.45
C GLU A 164 -10.21 -3.92 -9.49
N TRP A 165 -10.18 -3.05 -8.49
CA TRP A 165 -9.14 -3.07 -7.45
C TRP A 165 -9.65 -3.75 -6.18
N ASP A 166 -8.90 -4.74 -5.68
CA ASP A 166 -9.20 -5.46 -4.44
C ASP A 166 -8.00 -5.32 -3.49
N HIS A 167 -8.26 -4.84 -2.27
CA HIS A 167 -7.22 -4.63 -1.27
C HIS A 167 -6.78 -5.91 -0.53
N LEU A 168 -7.54 -6.99 -0.66
CA LEU A 168 -7.38 -8.23 0.08
C LEU A 168 -6.97 -9.41 -0.81
N LYS A 169 -7.03 -9.26 -2.13
CA LYS A 169 -6.71 -10.32 -3.09
C LYS A 169 -5.52 -9.96 -3.96
N HIS A 170 -4.92 -11.00 -4.52
CA HIS A 170 -3.88 -10.88 -5.51
C HIS A 170 -4.48 -10.54 -6.88
N HIS A 171 -3.83 -9.63 -7.59
CA HIS A 171 -4.19 -9.26 -8.96
C HIS A 171 -3.35 -10.01 -9.99
N ASN A 172 -4.01 -10.77 -10.87
CA ASN A 172 -3.36 -11.59 -11.90
C ASN A 172 -2.55 -10.79 -12.93
N TRP A 173 -2.85 -9.50 -13.10
CA TRP A 173 -2.14 -8.61 -14.01
C TRP A 173 -0.78 -8.14 -13.45
N ILE A 174 -0.49 -8.43 -12.18
CA ILE A 174 0.85 -8.25 -11.59
C ILE A 174 1.67 -9.51 -11.89
N LEU A 175 2.76 -9.34 -12.63
CA LEU A 175 3.59 -10.47 -13.03
C LEU A 175 4.30 -11.10 -11.82
N PRO A 176 4.58 -12.43 -11.85
CA PRO A 176 5.24 -13.11 -10.74
C PRO A 176 6.65 -12.57 -10.49
N SER A 177 7.05 -12.59 -9.21
CA SER A 177 8.33 -12.00 -8.81
C SER A 177 9.52 -12.80 -9.34
N PRO A 178 10.50 -12.15 -10.00
CA PRO A 178 11.77 -12.79 -10.33
C PRO A 178 12.65 -13.04 -9.08
N LEU A 179 12.32 -12.43 -7.93
CA LEU A 179 13.10 -12.53 -6.69
C LEU A 179 13.04 -13.93 -6.06
N ALA A 180 11.94 -14.66 -6.27
CA ALA A 180 11.75 -15.99 -5.72
C ALA A 180 12.67 -17.03 -6.37
N LEU A 181 12.95 -16.88 -7.68
CA LEU A 181 13.77 -17.81 -8.46
C LEU A 181 15.27 -17.75 -8.07
N GLU A 182 15.74 -16.60 -7.60
CA GLU A 182 17.15 -16.40 -7.24
C GLU A 182 17.48 -16.84 -5.81
N LYS A 183 16.52 -16.83 -4.87
CA LYS A 183 16.75 -17.33 -3.50
C LYS A 183 17.29 -18.77 -3.48
N ASN A 184 16.86 -19.57 -4.45
CA ASN A 184 17.30 -20.96 -4.62
C ASN A 184 18.70 -21.06 -5.25
N HIS A 185 19.16 -20.04 -5.99
CA HIS A 185 20.49 -20.00 -6.63
C HIS A 185 21.55 -19.29 -5.79
N SER A 186 21.17 -18.47 -4.80
CA SER A 186 22.11 -17.79 -3.90
C SER A 186 22.67 -18.67 -2.78
N GLY A 187 22.21 -19.92 -2.64
CA GLY A 187 22.80 -20.93 -1.76
C GLY A 187 24.09 -21.56 -2.30
N SER A 188 24.51 -21.19 -3.52
CA SER A 188 25.70 -21.71 -4.19
C SER A 188 26.58 -20.57 -4.70
N ARG A 189 27.05 -19.71 -3.80
CA ARG A 189 28.25 -18.90 -4.07
C ARG A 189 29.30 -19.22 -3.00
N PRO A 190 30.53 -19.57 -3.39
CA PRO A 190 31.62 -19.89 -2.47
C PRO A 190 32.03 -18.69 -1.62
#